data_AF-A0A960Y570-F1
#
_entry.id   AF-A0A960Y570-F1
#
_cell.length_a   1.000
_cell.length_b   1.000
_cell.length_c   1.000
_cell.angle_alpha   90.00
_cell.angle_beta   90.00
_cell.angle_gamma   90.00
#
_symmetry.space_group_name_H-M   'P 1'
#
loop_
_entity.id
_entity.type
_entity.pdbx_description
1 polymer ?
#
loop_
_entity_poly.entity_id
_entity_poly.type
_entity_poly.pdbx_seq_one_letter_code
_entity_poly.pdbx_strand_id
1 'polypeptide(L)'
;MTTPVVAPPLRRSVAWTLAGNVVFAACQWGVLSALTKLGTPEDTGRFALASAIATPILMFSNLQLNAVMVADAEERRPFGEYLGLRLLLGPAALLVTAAVALIGYSGDQVPAIVMFGVGRWVEGLSDIHYAYDQK
;
A
#
# COMPACT_ATOMS: atom_id res chain seq x y z
N MET A 1 -30.47 18.41 -13.54
CA MET A 1 -29.45 19.43 -13.83
C MET A 1 -28.18 19.03 -13.09
N THR A 2 -27.26 18.33 -13.75
CA THR A 2 -25.94 17.97 -13.19
C THR A 2 -24.98 19.11 -13.52
N THR A 3 -24.57 19.87 -12.51
CA THR A 3 -23.56 20.92 -12.67
C THR A 3 -22.25 20.30 -13.15
N PRO A 4 -21.60 20.83 -14.20
CA PRO A 4 -20.32 20.29 -14.65
C PRO A 4 -19.29 20.49 -13.55
N VAL A 5 -18.71 19.39 -13.07
CA VAL A 5 -17.59 19.42 -12.14
C VAL A 5 -16.39 19.98 -12.91
N VAL A 6 -16.01 21.22 -12.60
CA VAL A 6 -14.81 21.83 -13.19
C VAL A 6 -13.61 21.13 -12.57
N ALA A 7 -12.96 20.26 -13.34
CA ALA A 7 -11.74 19.58 -12.91
C ALA A 7 -10.69 20.62 -12.48
N PRO A 8 -10.04 20.46 -11.31
CA PRO A 8 -9.02 21.39 -10.87
C PRO A 8 -7.88 21.46 -11.90
N PRO A 9 -7.24 22.64 -12.07
CA PRO A 9 -6.14 22.80 -13.01
C PRO A 9 -5.02 21.80 -12.69
N LEU A 10 -4.46 21.14 -13.71
CA LEU A 10 -3.47 20.06 -13.60
C LEU A 10 -2.35 20.36 -12.58
N ARG A 11 -1.85 21.60 -12.56
CA ARG A 11 -0.81 22.06 -11.62
C ARG A 11 -1.21 21.89 -10.15
N ARG A 12 -2.49 22.14 -9.82
CA ARG A 12 -3.02 22.00 -8.46
C ARG A 12 -3.13 20.52 -8.06
N SER A 13 -3.60 19.65 -8.95
CA SER A 13 -3.68 18.20 -8.71
C SER A 13 -2.29 17.56 -8.55
N VAL A 14 -1.33 17.99 -9.39
CA VAL A 14 0.08 17.57 -9.27
C VAL A 14 0.68 18.04 -7.95
N ALA A 15 0.49 19.31 -7.58
CA ALA A 15 1.00 19.83 -6.31
C ALA A 15 0.42 19.10 -5.10
N TRP A 16 -0.88 18.77 -5.14
CA TRP A 16 -1.55 18.03 -4.07
C TRP A 16 -1.02 16.58 -3.93
N THR A 17 -0.87 15.88 -5.06
CA THR A 17 -0.31 14.52 -5.08
C THR A 17 1.14 14.49 -4.61
N LEU A 18 1.95 15.47 -5.06
CA LEU A 18 3.34 15.61 -4.61
C LEU A 18 3.42 15.87 -3.12
N ALA A 19 2.60 16.77 -2.58
CA ALA A 19 2.58 17.05 -1.14
C ALA A 19 2.23 15.79 -0.33
N GLY A 20 1.20 15.04 -0.76
CA GLY A 20 0.85 13.75 -0.13
C GLY A 20 2.00 12.75 -0.15
N ASN A 21 2.67 12.58 -1.29
CA ASN A 21 3.83 11.69 -1.42
C ASN A 21 5.01 12.13 -0.55
N VAL A 22 5.27 13.44 -0.43
CA VAL A 22 6.34 13.96 0.45
C VAL A 22 6.04 13.67 1.91
N VAL A 23 4.80 13.90 2.36
CA VAL A 23 4.38 13.60 3.74
C VAL A 23 4.49 12.09 4.00
N PHE A 24 4.02 11.25 3.07
CA PHE A 24 4.12 9.81 3.17
C PHE A 24 5.59 9.33 3.26
N ALA A 25 6.46 9.83 2.39
CA ALA A 25 7.88 9.52 2.42
C ALA A 25 8.55 9.97 3.72
N ALA A 26 8.19 11.15 4.23
CA ALA A 26 8.67 11.65 5.51
C ALA A 26 8.22 10.76 6.69
N CYS A 27 6.98 10.25 6.68
CA CYS A 27 6.49 9.29 7.65
C CYS A 27 7.26 7.96 7.59
N GLN A 28 7.46 7.40 6.39
CA GLN A 28 8.24 6.17 6.22
C GLN A 28 9.69 6.36 6.70
N TRP A 29 10.31 7.48 6.35
CA TRP A 29 11.64 7.82 6.83
C TRP A 29 11.69 8.01 8.35
N GLY A 30 10.62 8.57 8.94
CA GLY A 30 10.46 8.72 10.37
C GLY A 30 10.41 7.37 11.10
N VAL A 31 9.66 6.40 10.58
CA VAL A 31 9.60 5.03 11.12
C VAL A 31 10.98 4.38 11.08
N LEU A 32 11.68 4.46 9.93
CA LEU A 32 13.03 3.93 9.80
C LEU A 32 14.04 4.62 10.73
N SER A 33 13.96 5.94 10.85
CA SER A 33 14.79 6.74 11.76
C SER A 33 14.54 6.40 13.23
N ALA A 34 13.29 6.15 13.61
CA ALA A 34 12.93 5.70 14.96
C ALA A 34 13.50 4.30 15.23
N LEU A 35 13.36 3.38 14.27
CA LEU A 35 13.84 2.01 14.40
C LEU A 35 15.37 1.95 14.56
N THR A 36 16.10 2.75 13.80
CA THR A 36 17.56 2.83 13.86
C THR A 36 18.09 3.52 15.11
N LYS A 37 17.36 4.49 15.67
CA LYS A 37 17.78 5.22 16.88
C LYS A 37 17.33 4.58 18.19
N LEU A 38 16.18 3.91 18.20
CA LEU A 38 15.56 3.32 19.40
C LEU A 38 15.70 1.80 19.45
N GLY A 39 15.91 1.14 18.30
CA GLY A 39 16.05 -0.30 18.18
C GLY A 39 17.51 -0.75 18.08
N THR A 40 17.68 -2.07 17.92
CA THR A 40 18.98 -2.68 17.68
C THR A 40 19.29 -2.78 16.17
N PRO A 41 20.56 -2.95 15.78
CA PRO A 41 20.91 -3.25 14.38
C PRO A 41 20.19 -4.50 13.84
N GLU A 42 19.92 -5.49 14.69
CA GLU A 42 19.15 -6.68 14.33
C GLU A 42 17.68 -6.35 14.02
N ASP A 43 17.05 -5.43 14.77
CA ASP A 43 15.68 -5.00 14.50
C ASP A 43 15.57 -4.28 13.15
N THR A 44 16.57 -3.43 12.84
CA THR A 44 16.65 -2.75 11.54
C THR A 44 16.86 -3.75 10.40
N GLY A 45 17.70 -4.76 10.60
CA GLY A 45 17.92 -5.84 9.64
C GLY A 45 16.65 -6.67 9.40
N ARG A 46 15.91 -7.01 10.47
CA ARG A 46 14.64 -7.74 10.37
C ARG A 46 13.56 -6.94 9.64
N PHE A 47 13.47 -5.63 9.91
CA PHE A 47 12.53 -4.76 9.19
C PHE A 47 12.90 -4.64 7.69
N ALA A 48 14.18 -4.47 7.38
CA ALA A 48 14.65 -4.44 6.00
C ALA A 48 14.32 -5.77 5.26
N LEU A 49 14.59 -6.91 5.91
CA LEU A 49 14.25 -8.23 5.39
C LEU A 49 12.74 -8.38 5.14
N ALA A 50 11.92 -8.04 6.15
CA ALA A 50 10.47 -8.04 6.05
C ALA A 50 9.96 -7.22 4.87
N SER A 51 10.51 -6.00 4.71
CA SER A 51 10.14 -5.12 3.61
C SER A 51 10.51 -5.71 2.24
N ALA A 52 11.70 -6.33 2.11
CA ALA A 52 12.19 -6.90 0.87
C ALA A 52 11.33 -8.06 0.37
N ILE A 53 10.75 -8.83 1.29
CA ILE A 53 9.91 -10.00 0.97
C ILE A 53 8.45 -9.60 0.74
N ALA A 54 7.87 -8.87 1.69
CA ALA A 54 6.44 -8.60 1.68
C ALA A 54 6.04 -7.60 0.58
N THR A 55 6.89 -6.60 0.30
CA THR A 55 6.59 -5.54 -0.67
C THR A 55 6.27 -6.08 -2.08
N PRO A 56 7.11 -6.92 -2.72
CA PRO A 56 6.81 -7.42 -4.06
C PRO A 56 5.54 -8.28 -4.12
N ILE A 57 5.29 -9.10 -3.10
CA ILE A 57 4.07 -9.94 -3.02
C ILE A 57 2.82 -9.06 -2.96
N LEU A 58 2.85 -8.04 -2.09
CA LEU A 58 1.74 -7.11 -1.94
C LEU A 58 1.57 -6.19 -3.16
N MET A 59 2.67 -5.72 -3.76
CA MET A 59 2.62 -4.96 -5.01
C MET A 59 1.97 -5.76 -6.13
N PHE A 60 2.29 -7.05 -6.24
CA PHE A 60 1.68 -7.93 -7.23
C PHE A 60 0.17 -8.06 -7.02
N SER A 61 -0.27 -8.24 -5.77
CA SER A 61 -1.69 -8.31 -5.42
C SER A 61 -2.48 -7.02 -5.67
N ASN A 62 -1.76 -5.89 -5.73
CA ASN A 62 -2.35 -4.58 -6.00
C ASN A 62 -2.85 -4.48 -7.45
N LEU A 63 -2.28 -5.28 -8.38
CA LEU A 63 -2.58 -5.31 -9.83
C LEU A 63 -2.72 -3.93 -10.48
N GLN A 64 -2.10 -2.91 -9.88
CA GLN A 64 -2.26 -1.51 -10.26
C GLN A 64 -3.73 -1.06 -10.37
N LEU A 65 -4.63 -1.62 -9.54
CA LEU A 65 -6.08 -1.41 -9.58
C LEU A 65 -6.47 0.07 -9.55
N ASN A 66 -5.70 0.90 -8.84
CA ASN A 66 -5.93 2.34 -8.78
C ASN A 66 -5.77 2.99 -10.17
N ALA A 67 -4.79 2.57 -10.98
CA ALA A 67 -4.61 3.08 -12.33
C ALA A 67 -5.75 2.63 -13.26
N VAL A 68 -6.24 1.41 -13.09
CA VAL A 68 -7.40 0.88 -13.83
C VAL A 68 -8.68 1.65 -13.46
N MET A 69 -8.91 1.92 -12.17
CA MET A 69 -10.07 2.67 -11.68
C MET A 69 -10.09 4.12 -12.19
N VAL A 70 -8.94 4.81 -12.19
CA VAL A 70 -8.82 6.18 -12.70
C VAL A 70 -8.98 6.23 -14.23
N ALA A 71 -8.49 5.22 -14.95
CA ALA A 71 -8.64 5.13 -16.41
C ALA A 71 -10.06 4.72 -16.85
N ASP A 72 -10.86 4.13 -15.98
CA ASP A 72 -12.26 3.74 -16.27
C ASP A 72 -13.19 4.97 -16.24
N ALA A 73 -13.08 5.78 -17.30
CA ALA A 73 -13.88 6.99 -17.53
C ALA A 73 -15.35 6.72 -17.91
N GLU A 74 -15.70 5.46 -18.22
CA GLU A 74 -17.05 5.06 -18.62
C GLU A 74 -17.89 4.47 -17.47
N GLU A 75 -17.37 4.43 -16.23
CA GLU A 75 -18.04 3.85 -15.05
C GLU A 75 -18.62 2.43 -15.28
N ARG A 76 -17.95 1.62 -16.11
CA ARG A 76 -18.46 0.31 -16.52
C ARG A 76 -18.49 -0.72 -15.38
N ARG A 77 -17.78 -0.44 -14.27
CA ARG A 77 -17.69 -1.30 -13.09
C ARG A 77 -17.92 -0.47 -11.81
N PRO A 78 -18.84 -0.88 -10.92
CA PRO A 78 -19.06 -0.18 -9.66
C PRO A 78 -17.84 -0.32 -8.74
N PHE A 79 -17.56 0.69 -7.92
CA PHE A 79 -16.45 0.72 -6.94
C PHE A 79 -16.37 -0.57 -6.09
N GLY A 80 -17.52 -1.17 -5.77
CA GLY A 80 -17.62 -2.42 -5.03
C GLY A 80 -16.91 -3.62 -5.67
N GLU A 81 -16.78 -3.68 -6.99
CA GLU A 81 -16.03 -4.76 -7.66
C GLU A 81 -14.52 -4.60 -7.46
N TYR A 82 -14.00 -3.36 -7.54
CA TYR A 82 -12.60 -3.07 -7.26
C TYR A 82 -12.25 -3.31 -5.78
N LEU A 83 -13.14 -2.91 -4.87
CA LEU A 83 -12.99 -3.18 -3.44
C LEU A 83 -13.07 -4.69 -3.14
N GLY A 84 -13.99 -5.41 -3.77
CA GLY A 84 -14.11 -6.87 -3.64
C GLY A 84 -12.84 -7.59 -4.07
N LEU A 85 -12.24 -7.17 -5.19
CA LEU A 85 -10.98 -7.75 -5.66
C LEU A 85 -9.82 -7.44 -4.69
N ARG A 86 -9.78 -6.23 -4.11
CA ARG A 86 -8.79 -5.85 -3.08
C ARG A 86 -8.93 -6.69 -1.81
N LEU A 87 -10.16 -6.91 -1.37
CA LEU A 87 -10.49 -7.72 -0.19
C LEU A 87 -10.24 -9.21 -0.41
N LEU A 88 -10.17 -9.67 -1.67
CA LEU A 88 -9.78 -11.03 -2.02
C LEU A 88 -8.25 -11.17 -2.14
N LEU A 89 -7.64 -10.32 -2.97
CA LEU A 89 -6.21 -10.43 -3.30
C LEU A 89 -5.30 -10.01 -2.15
N GLY A 90 -5.73 -9.07 -1.30
CA GLY A 90 -4.95 -8.61 -0.15
C GLY A 90 -4.73 -9.71 0.89
N PRO A 91 -5.79 -10.35 1.44
CA PRO A 91 -5.64 -11.50 2.32
C PRO A 91 -4.92 -12.67 1.65
N ALA A 92 -5.15 -12.93 0.36
CA ALA A 92 -4.39 -13.94 -0.37
C ALA A 92 -2.89 -13.64 -0.39
N ALA A 93 -2.49 -12.38 -0.62
CA ALA A 93 -1.11 -11.94 -0.55
C ALA A 93 -0.51 -12.04 0.86
N LEU A 94 -1.30 -11.77 1.91
CA LEU A 94 -0.87 -11.98 3.30
C LEU A 94 -0.65 -13.47 3.58
N LEU A 95 -1.51 -14.36 3.09
CA LEU A 95 -1.33 -15.81 3.22
C LEU A 95 -0.07 -16.28 2.49
N VAL A 96 0.18 -15.79 1.27
CA VAL A 96 1.42 -16.10 0.53
C VAL A 96 2.64 -15.55 1.28
N THR A 97 2.57 -14.32 1.81
CA THR A 97 3.66 -13.73 2.60
C THR A 97 3.94 -14.56 3.85
N ALA A 98 2.90 -15.01 4.57
CA ALA A 98 3.03 -15.87 5.73
C ALA A 98 3.61 -17.26 5.37
N ALA A 99 3.16 -17.86 4.27
CA ALA A 99 3.70 -19.13 3.79
C ALA A 99 5.20 -19.02 3.43
N VAL A 100 5.58 -17.98 2.69
CA VAL A 100 6.99 -17.70 2.36
C VAL A 100 7.81 -17.49 3.63
N ALA A 101 7.27 -16.73 4.60
CA ALA A 101 7.93 -16.51 5.88
C ALA A 101 8.18 -17.83 6.64
N LEU A 102 7.16 -18.69 6.75
CA LEU A 102 7.23 -19.95 7.49
C LEU A 102 8.15 -21.01 6.85
N ILE A 103 8.27 -21.00 5.52
CA ILE A 103 9.09 -21.98 4.80
C ILE A 103 10.55 -21.53 4.68
N GLY A 104 10.78 -20.22 4.51
CA GLY A 104 12.09 -19.67 4.14
C GLY A 104 12.90 -19.06 5.29
N TYR A 105 12.28 -18.79 6.44
CA TYR A 105 12.89 -17.96 7.48
C TYR A 105 12.73 -18.53 8.90
N SER A 106 13.63 -18.12 9.79
CA SER A 106 13.62 -18.50 11.20
C SER A 106 12.40 -17.95 11.94
N GLY A 107 11.94 -18.67 12.98
CA GLY A 107 10.71 -18.33 13.71
C GLY A 107 10.69 -16.96 14.37
N ASP A 108 11.86 -16.37 14.64
CA ASP A 108 12.02 -15.00 15.15
C ASP A 108 11.80 -13.92 14.07
N GLN A 109 12.00 -14.24 12.79
CA GLN A 109 11.84 -13.34 11.66
C GLN A 109 10.42 -13.35 11.10
N VAL A 110 9.74 -14.49 11.18
CA VAL A 110 8.34 -14.67 10.73
C VAL A 110 7.40 -13.57 11.24
N PRO A 111 7.35 -13.22 12.54
CA PRO A 111 6.43 -12.19 13.03
C PRO A 111 6.72 -10.81 12.43
N ALA A 112 7.99 -10.45 12.20
CA ALA A 112 8.35 -9.18 11.57
C ALA A 112 7.86 -9.10 10.12
N ILE A 113 8.02 -10.18 9.35
CA ILE A 113 7.56 -10.27 7.95
C ILE A 113 6.04 -10.16 7.89
N VAL A 114 5.33 -10.90 8.73
CA VAL A 114 3.86 -10.91 8.75
C VAL A 114 3.30 -9.56 9.22
N MET A 115 3.84 -8.97 10.29
CA MET A 115 3.38 -7.65 10.78
C MET A 115 3.61 -6.54 9.75
N PHE A 116 4.77 -6.54 9.09
CA PHE A 116 5.04 -5.59 8.00
C PHE A 116 4.02 -5.77 6.86
N GLY A 117 3.76 -7.02 6.46
CA GLY A 117 2.79 -7.33 5.42
C GLY A 117 1.39 -6.82 5.76
N VAL A 118 0.93 -7.04 6.99
CA VAL A 118 -0.38 -6.55 7.47
C VAL A 118 -0.44 -5.03 7.43
N GLY A 119 0.57 -4.32 7.95
CA GLY A 119 0.61 -2.86 7.90
C GLY A 119 0.52 -2.33 6.47
N ARG A 120 1.26 -2.95 5.55
CA ARG A 120 1.28 -2.60 4.14
C ARG A 120 -0.05 -2.89 3.42
N TRP A 121 -0.77 -3.95 3.82
CA TRP A 121 -2.13 -4.20 3.31
C TRP A 121 -3.12 -3.13 3.78
N VAL A 122 -3.04 -2.71 5.06
CA VAL A 122 -3.88 -1.64 5.61
C VAL A 122 -3.62 -0.30 4.91
N GLU A 123 -2.36 0.05 4.66
CA GLU A 123 -2.02 1.22 3.81
C GLU A 123 -2.68 1.11 2.44
N GLY A 124 -2.64 -0.07 1.82
CA GLY A 124 -3.30 -0.34 0.55
C GLY A 124 -4.83 -0.18 0.60
N LEU A 125 -5.48 -0.39 1.75
CA LEU A 125 -6.90 -0.09 1.91
C LEU A 125 -7.15 1.41 2.01
N SER A 126 -6.27 2.19 2.64
CA SER A 126 -6.37 3.64 2.63
C SER A 126 -6.22 4.22 1.21
N ASP A 127 -5.27 3.67 0.43
CA ASP A 127 -5.00 4.13 -0.94
C ASP A 127 -6.21 4.01 -1.88
N ILE A 128 -7.03 2.96 -1.76
CA ILE A 128 -8.21 2.80 -2.63
C ILE A 128 -9.32 3.81 -2.29
N HIS A 129 -9.42 4.22 -1.02
CA HIS A 129 -10.34 5.28 -0.62
C HIS A 129 -9.87 6.64 -1.14
N TYR A 130 -8.57 6.93 -1.03
CA TYR A 130 -8.00 8.14 -1.64
C TYR A 130 -8.17 8.17 -3.16
N ALA A 131 -8.03 7.02 -3.84
CA ALA A 131 -8.23 6.92 -5.28
C ALA A 131 -9.69 7.20 -5.69
N TYR A 132 -10.66 6.81 -4.86
CA TYR A 132 -12.07 7.14 -5.07
C TYR A 132 -12.33 8.64 -4.98
N ASP A 133 -11.76 9.32 -3.98
CA ASP A 133 -11.91 10.77 -3.80
C ASP A 133 -11.20 11.60 -4.89
N GLN A 134 -10.27 11.00 -5.63
CA GLN A 134 -9.52 11.64 -6.72
C GLN A 134 -10.20 11.55 -8.09
N LYS A 135 -11.27 10.77 -8.22
CA LYS A 135 -12.08 10.62 -9.45
C LYS A 135 -13.05 11.80 -9.58
#